data_AF-A0A9D5EHZ8-F1
#
_entry.id   AF-A0A9D5EHZ8-F1
#
_cell.length_a   1.000
_cell.length_b   1.000
_cell.length_c   1.000
_cell.angle_alpha   90.00
_cell.angle_beta   90.00
_cell.angle_gamma   90.00
#
_symmetry.space_group_name_H-M   'P 1'
#
loop_
_entity.id
_entity.type
_entity.pdbx_description
1 polymer ?
#
loop_
_entity_poly.entity_id
_entity_poly.type
_entity_poly.pdbx_seq_one_letter_code
_entity_poly.pdbx_strand_id
1 'polypeptide(L)'
;MLTWFEDFRSATRRSAPPPLGLACRLACEALEDRTTPTVSMITSNFNGTAIAGGNYLWFNSVAKVSGVGTEPVTIHVTNQTIDFNGTTLNLPDTTLILTPGSTSAGSSFGPGGWTVSAPGSFSGNVFLGGMGWQVPTEGIAGGSVKSITWTGDFTTDTPGISLKWQWSAANYRTFSADASALGVKAVDSNSLDVYKNSDHAGTPENFKSYVTGGARGGGGSNYTGSYSGTASIKPEVVPVVTGTASLSGQLLFLDATQDGFSGYNGATVTLIDAQGNVVASTTTSDTGTGFFQFDSVPAGTYTLSITVPGTWTIQGDTAGSGGGTSFTNTGEDSSGNTVTTIGFTNVVLGNDATATGYSLLIVNF
;
A
#
# COMPACT_ATOMS: atom_id res chain seq x y z
N MET A 1 18.13 74.33 -17.00
CA MET A 1 19.42 74.67 -17.64
C MET A 1 20.47 73.80 -16.95
N LEU A 2 20.79 72.61 -17.47
CA LEU A 2 22.00 72.30 -18.28
C LEU A 2 23.24 73.00 -17.69
N THR A 3 24.36 72.37 -17.27
CA THR A 3 25.15 71.23 -17.77
C THR A 3 26.28 70.96 -16.74
N TRP A 4 26.60 69.71 -16.38
CA TRP A 4 27.68 68.86 -16.93
C TRP A 4 29.10 69.44 -16.83
N PHE A 5 30.00 68.77 -16.10
CA PHE A 5 31.36 68.44 -16.57
C PHE A 5 32.00 67.34 -15.71
N GLU A 6 32.49 66.32 -16.41
CA GLU A 6 33.33 65.23 -15.92
C GLU A 6 34.74 65.71 -15.52
N ASP A 7 35.41 64.96 -14.66
CA ASP A 7 36.47 64.02 -15.07
C ASP A 7 37.74 64.02 -14.18
N PHE A 8 38.38 62.83 -14.16
CA PHE A 8 39.78 62.51 -13.83
C PHE A 8 40.24 62.01 -12.43
N ARG A 9 40.53 60.68 -12.44
CA ARG A 9 41.74 59.93 -12.00
C ARG A 9 41.81 59.27 -10.59
N SER A 10 41.53 57.95 -10.61
CA SER A 10 42.43 56.81 -10.29
C SER A 10 43.44 56.98 -9.14
N ALA A 11 43.18 56.49 -7.93
CA ALA A 11 43.34 55.11 -7.40
C ALA A 11 44.70 54.86 -6.70
N THR A 12 44.66 54.62 -5.38
CA THR A 12 45.05 53.35 -4.72
C THR A 12 45.16 53.49 -3.20
N ARG A 13 44.29 52.78 -2.47
CA ARG A 13 44.70 51.92 -1.34
C ARG A 13 43.65 50.84 -1.14
N ARG A 14 44.12 49.59 -1.20
CA ARG A 14 43.36 48.35 -1.07
C ARG A 14 42.86 48.21 0.37
N SER A 15 41.54 48.06 0.55
CA SER A 15 40.98 47.32 1.69
C SER A 15 40.66 45.90 1.21
N ALA A 16 41.06 44.92 2.02
CA ALA A 16 40.82 43.50 1.75
C ALA A 16 39.30 43.22 1.63
N PRO A 17 38.87 42.27 0.77
CA PRO A 17 37.48 41.82 0.79
C PRO A 17 37.21 41.08 2.11
N PRO A 18 36.02 41.22 2.70
CA PRO A 18 35.62 40.42 3.85
C PRO A 18 35.59 38.94 3.44
N PRO A 19 35.84 38.00 4.38
CA PRO A 19 35.73 36.58 4.08
C PRO A 19 34.29 36.30 3.62
N LEU A 20 34.16 35.77 2.40
CA LEU A 20 32.90 35.23 1.91
C LEU A 20 32.48 34.13 2.89
N GLY A 21 31.38 34.38 3.61
CA GLY A 21 30.84 33.45 4.58
C GLY A 21 30.62 32.09 3.90
N LEU A 22 31.01 31.02 4.57
CA LEU A 22 30.36 29.73 4.37
C LEU A 22 28.90 29.94 4.75
N ALA A 23 28.08 30.34 3.77
CA ALA A 23 26.66 30.07 3.84
C ALA A 23 26.56 28.54 3.81
N CYS A 24 26.41 27.94 4.99
CA CYS A 24 25.78 26.65 5.11
C CYS A 24 24.40 26.83 4.46
N ARG A 25 24.31 26.51 3.17
CA ARG A 25 23.00 26.26 2.56
C ARG A 25 22.50 25.04 3.31
N LEU A 26 21.58 25.25 4.24
CA LEU A 26 20.60 24.22 4.54
C LEU A 26 20.06 23.79 3.18
N ALA A 27 20.48 22.62 2.71
CA ALA A 27 19.73 21.93 1.70
C ALA A 27 18.37 21.68 2.36
N CYS A 28 17.41 22.54 2.05
CA CYS A 28 16.03 22.10 2.02
C CYS A 28 15.99 21.09 0.87
N GLU A 29 16.44 19.87 1.13
CA GLU A 29 15.94 18.74 0.38
C GLU A 29 14.43 18.83 0.57
N ALA A 30 13.68 18.91 -0.53
CA ALA A 30 12.25 18.77 -0.43
C ALA A 30 12.02 17.48 0.37
N LEU A 31 11.45 17.59 1.57
CA LEU A 31 10.82 16.43 2.16
C LEU A 31 9.90 15.95 1.05
N GLU A 32 10.18 14.77 0.50
CA GLU A 32 9.18 14.04 -0.26
C GLU A 32 7.89 14.19 0.53
N ASP A 33 6.80 14.54 -0.15
CA ASP A 33 5.50 14.73 0.47
C ASP A 33 5.05 13.40 1.07
N ARG A 34 5.58 13.11 2.26
CA ARG A 34 5.34 11.88 3.00
C ARG A 34 3.99 12.10 3.63
N THR A 35 2.96 11.64 2.94
CA THR A 35 1.62 11.49 3.50
C THR A 35 1.75 10.69 4.79
N THR A 36 1.63 11.38 5.93
CA THR A 36 1.70 10.74 7.24
C THR A 36 0.32 10.21 7.58
N PRO A 37 0.16 8.89 7.79
CA PRO A 37 -1.14 8.32 8.09
C PRO A 37 -1.71 8.90 9.39
N THR A 38 -3.04 8.88 9.51
CA THR A 38 -3.67 9.20 10.80
C THR A 38 -3.49 8.02 11.74
N VAL A 39 -2.60 8.15 12.72
CA VAL A 39 -2.39 7.13 13.75
C VAL A 39 -3.49 7.24 14.82
N SER A 40 -4.13 6.12 15.16
CA SER A 40 -5.12 6.06 16.24
C SER A 40 -4.88 4.86 17.15
N MET A 41 -5.16 5.04 18.44
CA MET A 41 -5.08 3.96 19.43
C MET A 41 -6.24 3.99 20.41
N ILE A 42 -6.65 2.80 20.87
CA ILE A 42 -7.65 2.64 21.94
C ILE A 42 -7.12 1.66 22.97
N THR A 43 -6.99 2.13 24.22
CA THR A 43 -6.63 1.27 25.36
C THR A 43 -7.89 0.77 26.08
N SER A 44 -7.92 -0.51 26.40
CA SER A 44 -8.98 -1.11 27.23
C SER A 44 -8.51 -2.35 27.99
N ASN A 45 -9.35 -2.86 28.89
CA ASN A 45 -8.99 -3.96 29.80
C ASN A 45 -9.69 -5.26 29.44
N PHE A 46 -9.10 -6.40 29.82
CA PHE A 46 -9.86 -7.65 29.94
C PHE A 46 -10.68 -7.65 31.24
N ASN A 47 -11.74 -8.45 31.23
CA ASN A 47 -12.62 -8.70 32.35
C ASN A 47 -11.95 -9.62 33.41
N GLY A 48 -12.69 -9.94 34.47
CA GLY A 48 -12.18 -10.76 35.58
C GLY A 48 -12.10 -12.25 35.31
N THR A 49 -12.55 -12.74 34.15
CA THR A 49 -12.63 -14.18 33.86
C THR A 49 -11.28 -14.70 33.39
N ALA A 50 -10.80 -15.77 34.04
CA ALA A 50 -9.56 -16.45 33.64
C ALA A 50 -9.73 -17.11 32.26
N ILE A 51 -8.63 -17.14 31.50
CA ILE A 51 -8.58 -17.78 30.18
C ILE A 51 -7.62 -18.97 30.27
N ALA A 52 -8.09 -20.16 29.91
CA ALA A 52 -7.27 -21.36 29.91
C ALA A 52 -6.16 -21.26 28.86
N GLY A 53 -4.99 -21.83 29.15
CA GLY A 53 -3.93 -21.96 28.16
C GLY A 53 -4.35 -22.85 27.00
N GLY A 54 -3.87 -22.53 25.79
CA GLY A 54 -4.24 -23.22 24.56
C GLY A 54 -5.56 -22.76 23.92
N ASN A 55 -6.40 -22.00 24.64
CA ASN A 55 -7.51 -21.27 24.04
C ASN A 55 -7.01 -20.22 23.03
N TYR A 56 -7.94 -19.66 22.25
CA TYR A 56 -7.65 -18.57 21.34
C TYR A 56 -8.41 -17.31 21.75
N LEU A 57 -7.73 -16.17 21.64
CA LEU A 57 -8.35 -14.86 21.68
C LEU A 57 -8.56 -14.39 20.25
N TRP A 58 -9.82 -14.13 19.91
CA TRP A 58 -10.19 -13.45 18.68
C TRP A 58 -10.26 -11.96 18.97
N PHE A 59 -9.21 -11.22 18.59
CA PHE A 59 -9.23 -9.77 18.57
C PHE A 59 -9.92 -9.32 17.28
N ASN A 60 -10.88 -8.40 17.38
CA ASN A 60 -11.54 -7.82 16.22
C ASN A 60 -11.75 -6.32 16.41
N SER A 61 -11.76 -5.58 15.31
CA SER A 61 -12.10 -4.18 15.26
C SER A 61 -13.25 -3.96 14.30
N VAL A 62 -14.09 -2.98 14.62
CA VAL A 62 -15.21 -2.54 13.81
C VAL A 62 -15.26 -1.02 13.77
N ALA A 63 -15.87 -0.46 12.73
CA ALA A 63 -16.12 0.97 12.64
C ALA A 63 -17.51 1.30 12.10
N LYS A 64 -18.05 2.42 12.55
CA LYS A 64 -19.09 3.15 11.84
C LYS A 64 -18.43 4.20 10.95
N VAL A 65 -18.68 4.10 9.64
CA VAL A 65 -18.11 5.00 8.63
C VAL A 65 -19.15 6.03 8.20
N SER A 66 -18.72 7.26 7.94
CA SER A 66 -19.56 8.35 7.46
C SER A 66 -18.78 9.26 6.51
N GLY A 67 -19.48 10.03 5.69
CA GLY A 67 -18.87 10.89 4.67
C GLY A 67 -18.68 10.22 3.31
N VAL A 68 -19.19 9.00 3.12
CA VAL A 68 -19.17 8.31 1.83
C VAL A 68 -20.11 9.03 0.86
N GLY A 69 -19.57 9.42 -0.30
CA GLY A 69 -20.28 10.12 -1.37
C GLY A 69 -20.99 9.17 -2.34
N THR A 70 -20.97 9.51 -3.62
CA THR A 70 -21.56 8.71 -4.71
C THR A 70 -20.57 7.73 -5.35
N GLU A 71 -19.28 7.98 -5.19
CA GLU A 71 -18.20 7.12 -5.71
C GLU A 71 -17.74 6.10 -4.65
N PRO A 72 -17.18 4.96 -5.08
CA PRO A 72 -16.54 4.01 -4.17
C PRO A 72 -15.41 4.67 -3.37
N VAL A 73 -15.24 4.23 -2.13
CA VAL A 73 -14.22 4.71 -1.20
C VAL A 73 -13.40 3.53 -0.71
N THR A 74 -12.08 3.69 -0.68
CA THR A 74 -11.14 2.73 -0.11
C THR A 74 -10.49 3.31 1.14
N ILE A 75 -10.56 2.56 2.24
CA ILE A 75 -9.92 2.87 3.51
C ILE A 75 -8.92 1.76 3.81
N HIS A 76 -7.69 2.14 4.15
CA HIS A 76 -6.68 1.18 4.60
C HIS A 76 -6.43 1.36 6.10
N VAL A 77 -6.30 0.22 6.78
CA VAL A 77 -5.85 0.15 8.16
C VAL A 77 -4.59 -0.71 8.19
N THR A 78 -3.45 -0.06 8.37
CA THR A 78 -2.12 -0.69 8.24
C THR A 78 -1.31 -0.54 9.53
N ASN A 79 -0.14 -1.19 9.59
CA ASN A 79 0.79 -1.11 10.71
C ASN A 79 0.10 -1.36 12.07
N GLN A 80 -0.81 -2.33 12.08
CA GLN A 80 -1.67 -2.56 13.22
C GLN A 80 -0.92 -3.35 14.30
N THR A 81 -0.98 -2.88 15.53
CA THR A 81 -0.43 -3.59 16.69
C THR A 81 -1.45 -3.73 17.80
N ILE A 82 -1.32 -4.82 18.57
CA ILE A 82 -1.94 -4.96 19.88
C ILE A 82 -0.85 -5.17 20.90
N ASP A 83 -0.73 -4.19 21.81
CA ASP A 83 0.24 -4.20 22.89
C ASP A 83 -0.45 -4.55 24.21
N PHE A 84 0.03 -5.60 24.88
CA PHE A 84 -0.41 -5.95 26.24
C PHE A 84 0.65 -6.74 26.99
N ASN A 85 0.84 -6.40 28.26
CA ASN A 85 1.69 -7.15 29.19
C ASN A 85 3.12 -7.44 28.66
N GLY A 86 3.73 -6.47 27.98
CA GLY A 86 5.07 -6.60 27.38
C GLY A 86 5.14 -7.44 26.09
N THR A 87 3.99 -7.87 25.56
CA THR A 87 3.86 -8.54 24.26
C THR A 87 3.27 -7.57 23.24
N THR A 88 3.89 -7.51 22.07
CA THR A 88 3.37 -6.81 20.89
C THR A 88 2.95 -7.84 19.85
N LEU A 89 1.69 -7.79 19.45
CA LEU A 89 1.16 -8.58 18.34
C LEU A 89 1.07 -7.70 17.11
N ASN A 90 1.62 -8.14 15.99
CA ASN A 90 1.43 -7.49 14.68
C ASN A 90 0.21 -8.11 14.01
N LEU A 91 -0.73 -7.26 13.59
CA LEU A 91 -1.97 -7.70 12.98
C LEU A 91 -1.92 -7.57 11.46
N PRO A 92 -2.69 -8.38 10.73
CA PRO A 92 -2.83 -8.23 9.29
C PRO A 92 -3.45 -6.88 8.94
N ASP A 93 -2.97 -6.29 7.84
CA ASP A 93 -3.56 -5.08 7.27
C ASP A 93 -5.00 -5.33 6.81
N THR A 94 -5.80 -4.27 6.75
CA THR A 94 -7.17 -4.31 6.24
C THR A 94 -7.35 -3.30 5.13
N THR A 95 -7.93 -3.75 4.02
CA THR A 95 -8.48 -2.89 2.97
C THR A 95 -10.01 -2.97 3.01
N LEU A 96 -10.65 -1.85 3.33
CA LEU A 96 -12.09 -1.69 3.38
C LEU A 96 -12.56 -0.91 2.13
N ILE A 97 -13.45 -1.51 1.35
CA ILE A 97 -14.03 -0.92 0.15
C ILE A 97 -15.52 -0.68 0.39
N LEU A 98 -15.93 0.58 0.33
CA LEU A 98 -17.33 1.01 0.48
C LEU A 98 -17.87 1.46 -0.87
N THR A 99 -18.85 0.75 -1.41
CA THR A 99 -19.41 1.01 -2.75
C THR A 99 -20.85 1.52 -2.63
N PRO A 100 -21.12 2.81 -2.92
CA PRO A 100 -22.49 3.33 -3.00
C PRO A 100 -23.36 2.51 -3.96
N GLY A 101 -24.59 2.21 -3.55
CA GLY A 101 -25.52 1.40 -4.35
C GLY A 101 -25.30 -0.12 -4.32
N SER A 102 -24.19 -0.62 -3.76
CA SER A 102 -24.02 -2.06 -3.52
C SER A 102 -25.09 -2.58 -2.55
N THR A 103 -25.52 -3.82 -2.75
CA THR A 103 -26.54 -4.52 -1.93
C THR A 103 -25.97 -5.70 -1.16
N SER A 104 -24.65 -5.87 -1.19
CA SER A 104 -23.96 -7.00 -0.55
C SER A 104 -22.73 -6.53 0.23
N ALA A 105 -22.38 -7.32 1.24
CA ALA A 105 -21.17 -7.16 2.03
C ALA A 105 -20.47 -8.51 2.20
N GLY A 106 -19.16 -8.48 2.40
CA GLY A 106 -18.37 -9.68 2.65
C GLY A 106 -16.99 -9.35 3.16
N SER A 107 -16.34 -10.34 3.76
CA SER A 107 -14.93 -10.26 4.14
C SER A 107 -14.19 -11.50 3.67
N SER A 108 -12.92 -11.31 3.31
CA SER A 108 -12.02 -12.37 2.89
C SER A 108 -10.61 -12.10 3.42
N PHE A 109 -9.82 -13.16 3.57
CA PHE A 109 -8.43 -13.08 3.98
C PHE A 109 -7.51 -13.62 2.89
N GLY A 110 -6.44 -12.90 2.58
CA GLY A 110 -5.47 -13.28 1.55
C GLY A 110 -4.05 -12.77 1.86
N PRO A 111 -3.13 -12.80 0.88
CA PRO A 111 -1.73 -12.40 1.10
C PRO A 111 -1.54 -10.96 1.60
N GLY A 112 -2.43 -10.04 1.21
CA GLY A 112 -2.45 -8.64 1.67
C GLY A 112 -3.27 -8.40 2.95
N GLY A 113 -3.63 -9.45 3.68
CA GLY A 113 -4.47 -9.36 4.88
C GLY A 113 -5.96 -9.41 4.58
N TRP A 114 -6.74 -8.62 5.33
CA TRP A 114 -8.20 -8.56 5.21
C TRP A 114 -8.63 -7.68 4.04
N THR A 115 -9.57 -8.19 3.23
CA THR A 115 -10.35 -7.38 2.30
C THR A 115 -11.80 -7.42 2.75
N VAL A 116 -12.40 -6.25 2.96
CA VAL A 116 -13.79 -6.10 3.41
C VAL A 116 -14.52 -5.23 2.40
N SER A 117 -15.66 -5.70 1.89
CA SER A 117 -16.53 -4.92 1.02
C SER A 117 -17.89 -4.72 1.68
N ALA A 118 -18.44 -3.51 1.54
CA ALA A 118 -19.77 -3.19 2.04
C ALA A 118 -20.43 -2.07 1.22
N PRO A 119 -21.75 -1.88 1.34
CA PRO A 119 -22.41 -0.72 0.76
C PRO A 119 -21.88 0.60 1.32
N GLY A 120 -21.92 1.66 0.52
CA GLY A 120 -21.54 3.02 0.97
C GLY A 120 -22.41 3.57 2.10
N SER A 121 -23.60 3.01 2.29
CA SER A 121 -24.49 3.34 3.41
C SER A 121 -25.23 2.08 3.89
N PHE A 122 -25.14 1.81 5.19
CA PHE A 122 -25.89 0.77 5.88
C PHE A 122 -25.97 1.12 7.38
N SER A 123 -26.80 0.40 8.13
CA SER A 123 -26.91 0.58 9.58
C SER A 123 -25.91 -0.30 10.32
N GLY A 124 -25.31 0.24 11.39
CA GLY A 124 -24.38 -0.49 12.25
C GLY A 124 -22.92 -0.31 11.86
N ASN A 125 -22.08 -1.27 12.25
CA ASN A 125 -20.64 -1.24 12.02
C ASN A 125 -20.22 -2.18 10.88
N VAL A 126 -19.05 -1.90 10.29
CA VAL A 126 -18.30 -2.78 9.40
C VAL A 126 -17.04 -3.27 10.09
N PHE A 127 -16.65 -4.51 9.81
CA PHE A 127 -15.42 -5.13 10.25
C PHE A 127 -14.21 -4.40 9.68
N LEU A 128 -13.23 -4.13 10.55
CA LEU A 128 -12.08 -3.27 10.26
C LEU A 128 -10.74 -4.01 10.42
N GLY A 129 -10.77 -5.28 10.83
CA GLY A 129 -9.59 -6.12 10.99
C GLY A 129 -9.67 -6.99 12.23
N GLY A 130 -8.89 -8.06 12.24
CA GLY A 130 -8.89 -9.00 13.36
C GLY A 130 -7.79 -10.04 13.25
N MET A 131 -7.50 -10.68 14.39
CA MET A 131 -6.51 -11.73 14.47
C MET A 131 -6.85 -12.71 15.58
N GLY A 132 -6.72 -14.00 15.28
CA GLY A 132 -6.73 -15.06 16.29
C GLY A 132 -5.34 -15.21 16.90
N TRP A 133 -5.25 -15.19 18.22
CA TRP A 133 -4.00 -15.40 18.94
C TRP A 133 -4.15 -16.54 19.95
N GLN A 134 -3.25 -17.53 19.90
CA GLN A 134 -3.29 -18.64 20.84
C GLN A 134 -2.68 -18.23 22.18
N VAL A 135 -3.45 -18.45 23.24
CA VAL A 135 -3.03 -18.17 24.61
C VAL A 135 -1.94 -19.17 25.01
N PRO A 136 -0.80 -18.73 25.58
CA PRO A 136 0.25 -19.60 26.09
C PRO A 136 -0.27 -20.66 27.05
N THR A 137 0.45 -21.76 27.19
CA THR A 137 0.04 -22.93 28.00
C THR A 137 -0.28 -22.59 29.46
N GLU A 138 0.36 -21.57 30.02
CA GLU A 138 0.11 -21.07 31.38
C GLU A 138 -1.26 -20.40 31.55
N GLY A 139 -1.92 -20.05 30.45
CA GLY A 139 -3.18 -19.31 30.46
C GLY A 139 -3.00 -17.84 30.86
N ILE A 140 -4.14 -17.18 31.07
CA ILE A 140 -4.20 -15.81 31.57
C ILE A 140 -5.07 -15.81 32.83
N ALA A 141 -4.46 -15.40 33.95
CA ALA A 141 -5.20 -15.23 35.20
C ALA A 141 -6.29 -14.16 35.07
N GLY A 142 -7.44 -14.42 35.70
CA GLY A 142 -8.58 -13.50 35.66
C GLY A 142 -8.23 -12.11 36.17
N GLY A 143 -8.51 -11.08 35.37
CA GLY A 143 -8.25 -9.69 35.74
C GLY A 143 -6.77 -9.27 35.77
N SER A 144 -5.82 -10.15 35.41
CA SER A 144 -4.39 -9.80 35.42
C SER A 144 -3.95 -8.93 34.24
N VAL A 145 -4.67 -8.99 33.12
CA VAL A 145 -4.34 -8.20 31.92
C VAL A 145 -5.11 -6.89 31.91
N LYS A 146 -4.36 -5.79 32.03
CA LYS A 146 -4.84 -4.41 31.94
C LYS A 146 -4.07 -3.67 30.86
N SER A 147 -4.65 -2.57 30.38
CA SER A 147 -4.02 -1.67 29.42
C SER A 147 -3.62 -2.34 28.10
N ILE A 148 -4.55 -3.10 27.51
CA ILE A 148 -4.41 -3.60 26.15
C ILE A 148 -4.65 -2.44 25.20
N THR A 149 -3.69 -2.13 24.34
CA THR A 149 -3.80 -1.02 23.37
C THR A 149 -3.77 -1.58 21.97
N TRP A 150 -4.84 -1.33 21.20
CA TRP A 150 -4.82 -1.54 19.76
C TRP A 150 -4.43 -0.22 19.10
N THR A 151 -3.40 -0.24 18.26
CA THR A 151 -2.93 0.89 17.45
C THR A 151 -3.03 0.55 15.96
N GLY A 152 -3.32 1.54 15.12
CA GLY A 152 -3.27 1.38 13.67
C GLY A 152 -3.13 2.71 12.94
N ASP A 153 -2.64 2.61 11.71
CA ASP A 153 -2.51 3.71 10.75
C ASP A 153 -3.73 3.71 9.84
N PHE A 154 -4.41 4.85 9.73
CA PHE A 154 -5.65 4.99 8.96
C PHE A 154 -5.44 5.95 7.79
N THR A 155 -5.68 5.45 6.59
CA THR A 155 -5.67 6.23 5.35
C THR A 155 -6.92 5.98 4.51
N THR A 156 -7.23 6.91 3.62
CA THR A 156 -8.39 6.84 2.71
C THR A 156 -8.02 7.44 1.36
N ASP A 157 -8.64 6.96 0.29
CA ASP A 157 -8.53 7.56 -1.04
C ASP A 157 -9.40 8.82 -1.22
N THR A 158 -10.39 8.98 -0.33
CA THR A 158 -11.47 9.96 -0.49
C THR A 158 -11.48 10.98 0.67
N PRO A 159 -11.50 12.30 0.39
CA PRO A 159 -11.68 13.33 1.41
C PRO A 159 -13.03 13.28 2.12
N GLY A 160 -13.06 13.74 3.38
CA GLY A 160 -14.29 13.91 4.15
C GLY A 160 -14.76 12.66 4.90
N ILE A 161 -14.06 11.54 4.76
CA ILE A 161 -14.33 10.30 5.48
C ILE A 161 -14.08 10.48 6.98
N SER A 162 -15.00 9.95 7.80
CA SER A 162 -14.90 9.94 9.25
C SER A 162 -15.25 8.55 9.79
N LEU A 163 -14.39 8.03 10.68
CA LEU A 163 -14.53 6.72 11.32
C LEU A 163 -14.77 6.89 12.81
N LYS A 164 -15.74 6.13 13.32
CA LYS A 164 -15.91 5.85 14.75
C LYS A 164 -15.58 4.39 14.97
N TRP A 165 -14.37 4.10 15.41
CA TRP A 165 -13.86 2.73 15.52
C TRP A 165 -13.76 2.26 16.97
N GLN A 166 -13.88 0.95 17.13
CA GLN A 166 -13.84 0.23 18.40
C GLN A 166 -13.12 -1.10 18.17
N TRP A 167 -12.65 -1.72 19.25
CA TRP A 167 -12.17 -3.10 19.22
C TRP A 167 -12.77 -3.93 20.34
N SER A 168 -12.83 -5.24 20.15
CA SER A 168 -13.20 -6.21 21.18
C SER A 168 -12.39 -7.49 21.06
N ALA A 169 -12.50 -8.33 22.09
CA ALA A 169 -11.83 -9.63 22.14
C ALA A 169 -12.73 -10.70 22.77
N ALA A 170 -12.87 -11.83 22.09
CA ALA A 170 -13.61 -13.00 22.57
C ALA A 170 -12.67 -14.21 22.76
N ASN A 171 -13.01 -15.05 23.74
CA ASN A 171 -12.27 -16.26 24.07
C ASN A 171 -12.94 -17.48 23.40
N TYR A 172 -12.14 -18.31 22.72
CA TYR A 172 -12.59 -19.51 22.02
C TYR A 172 -11.79 -20.73 22.47
N ARG A 173 -12.50 -21.83 22.74
CA ARG A 173 -11.86 -23.12 23.11
C ARG A 173 -11.19 -23.82 21.93
N THR A 174 -11.67 -23.52 20.73
CA THR A 174 -11.15 -24.05 19.47
C THR A 174 -11.28 -22.94 18.44
N PHE A 175 -10.22 -22.73 17.68
CA PHE A 175 -10.13 -21.67 16.68
C PHE A 175 -9.10 -22.06 15.62
N SER A 176 -9.20 -21.45 14.44
CA SER A 176 -8.19 -21.61 13.39
C SER A 176 -7.13 -20.53 13.50
N ALA A 177 -5.86 -20.90 13.32
CA ALA A 177 -4.80 -19.93 13.06
C ALA A 177 -4.87 -19.37 11.63
N ASP A 178 -5.47 -20.11 10.70
CA ASP A 178 -5.79 -19.64 9.36
C ASP A 178 -7.06 -18.77 9.41
N ALA A 179 -6.87 -17.46 9.20
CA ALA A 179 -7.91 -16.46 9.21
C ALA A 179 -8.95 -16.65 8.08
N SER A 180 -8.56 -17.27 6.96
CA SER A 180 -9.48 -17.52 5.84
C SER A 180 -10.56 -18.55 6.18
N ALA A 181 -10.29 -19.44 7.14
CA ALA A 181 -11.23 -20.46 7.59
C ALA A 181 -12.30 -19.92 8.57
N LEU A 182 -12.15 -18.69 9.08
CA LEU A 182 -12.98 -18.17 10.17
C LEU A 182 -14.41 -17.82 9.75
N GLY A 183 -14.60 -17.46 8.47
CA GLY A 183 -15.89 -16.97 7.99
C GLY A 183 -16.32 -15.70 8.72
N VAL A 184 -15.49 -14.66 8.68
CA VAL A 184 -15.77 -13.44 9.46
C VAL A 184 -16.91 -12.64 8.84
N LYS A 185 -17.91 -12.30 9.64
CA LYS A 185 -19.02 -11.45 9.22
C LYS A 185 -18.54 -10.01 9.01
N ALA A 186 -18.85 -9.42 7.85
CA ALA A 186 -18.37 -8.10 7.47
C ALA A 186 -19.14 -6.94 8.09
N VAL A 187 -20.46 -7.07 8.27
CA VAL A 187 -21.30 -5.93 8.70
C VAL A 187 -22.36 -6.33 9.72
N ASP A 188 -22.81 -5.36 10.53
CA ASP A 188 -23.94 -5.47 11.46
C ASP A 188 -25.29 -5.50 10.71
N SER A 189 -25.46 -6.45 9.80
CA SER A 189 -26.67 -6.63 9.01
C SER A 189 -27.03 -8.11 8.90
N ASN A 190 -28.34 -8.38 8.91
CA ASN A 190 -28.90 -9.71 8.66
C ASN A 190 -29.28 -9.93 7.19
N SER A 191 -29.06 -8.94 6.32
CA SER A 191 -29.52 -8.97 4.93
C SER A 191 -28.43 -8.69 3.90
N LEU A 192 -27.32 -8.03 4.28
CA LEU A 192 -26.25 -7.65 3.35
C LEU A 192 -25.15 -8.72 3.22
N ASP A 193 -24.79 -9.36 4.34
CA ASP A 193 -23.71 -10.35 4.41
C ASP A 193 -24.17 -11.75 3.97
N VAL A 194 -23.27 -12.65 3.55
CA VAL A 194 -23.62 -14.08 3.36
C VAL A 194 -24.19 -14.70 4.64
N TYR A 195 -23.74 -14.22 5.81
CA TYR A 195 -24.25 -14.63 7.11
C TYR A 195 -25.49 -13.80 7.50
N LYS A 196 -26.67 -14.29 7.09
CA LYS A 196 -27.98 -13.65 7.28
C LYS A 196 -28.53 -13.81 8.71
N ASN A 197 -27.77 -13.36 9.71
CA ASN A 197 -28.11 -13.45 11.13
C ASN A 197 -27.96 -12.10 11.85
N SER A 198 -28.27 -12.03 13.15
CA SER A 198 -28.14 -10.81 13.97
C SER A 198 -26.80 -10.67 14.69
N ASP A 199 -25.82 -11.51 14.37
CA ASP A 199 -24.50 -11.47 14.99
C ASP A 199 -23.76 -10.19 14.55
N HIS A 200 -22.86 -9.71 15.38
CA HIS A 200 -22.10 -8.49 15.09
C HIS A 200 -21.08 -8.69 13.97
N ALA A 201 -20.73 -7.61 13.26
CA ALA A 201 -19.54 -7.54 12.41
C ALA A 201 -18.31 -8.01 13.19
N GLY A 202 -17.40 -8.72 12.53
CA GLY A 202 -16.25 -9.36 13.15
C GLY A 202 -16.56 -10.74 13.77
N THR A 203 -17.79 -11.25 13.71
CA THR A 203 -18.12 -12.59 14.22
C THR A 203 -17.44 -13.67 13.37
N PRO A 204 -16.64 -14.60 13.95
CA PRO A 204 -16.09 -15.75 13.24
C PRO A 204 -17.16 -16.86 13.16
N GLU A 205 -17.97 -16.81 12.11
CA GLU A 205 -19.23 -17.58 11.99
C GLU A 205 -19.04 -19.09 12.04
N ASN A 206 -17.90 -19.58 11.57
CA ASN A 206 -17.56 -21.01 11.58
C ASN A 206 -17.15 -21.54 12.97
N PHE A 207 -16.90 -20.66 13.94
CA PHE A 207 -16.37 -21.02 15.26
C PHE A 207 -17.30 -20.67 16.43
N LYS A 208 -18.51 -20.18 16.16
CA LYS A 208 -19.45 -19.70 17.19
C LYS A 208 -19.72 -20.69 18.32
N SER A 209 -19.79 -21.99 18.03
CA SER A 209 -20.02 -23.04 19.03
C SER A 209 -18.91 -23.16 20.08
N TYR A 210 -17.73 -22.60 19.83
CA TYR A 210 -16.56 -22.71 20.70
C TYR A 210 -16.32 -21.47 21.57
N VAL A 211 -17.16 -20.43 21.44
CA VAL A 211 -17.02 -19.21 22.24
C VAL A 211 -17.24 -19.53 23.72
N THR A 212 -16.44 -18.93 24.58
CA THR A 212 -16.51 -19.12 26.02
C THR A 212 -16.18 -17.82 26.75
N GLY A 213 -16.44 -17.76 28.06
CA GLY A 213 -16.17 -16.56 28.85
C GLY A 213 -14.67 -16.24 28.91
N GLY A 214 -14.31 -14.97 28.83
CA GLY A 214 -12.91 -14.53 28.90
C GLY A 214 -12.63 -13.28 28.05
N ALA A 215 -11.44 -12.71 28.22
CA ALA A 215 -11.00 -11.49 27.56
C ALA A 215 -12.00 -10.33 27.77
N ARG A 216 -12.73 -9.90 26.73
CA ARG A 216 -13.79 -8.88 26.85
C ARG A 216 -15.19 -9.46 26.71
N GLY A 217 -15.32 -10.78 26.55
CA GLY A 217 -16.57 -11.48 26.30
C GLY A 217 -17.09 -12.28 27.48
N GLY A 218 -18.41 -12.46 27.50
CA GLY A 218 -19.11 -13.33 28.45
C GLY A 218 -19.30 -14.78 27.96
N GLY A 219 -18.98 -15.09 26.71
CA GLY A 219 -19.39 -16.33 26.05
C GLY A 219 -20.86 -16.30 25.60
N GLY A 220 -21.43 -17.46 25.29
CA GLY A 220 -22.81 -17.57 24.78
C GLY A 220 -22.95 -16.90 23.42
N SER A 221 -23.87 -15.95 23.27
CA SER A 221 -24.05 -15.21 22.01
C SER A 221 -23.06 -14.04 21.82
N ASN A 222 -22.09 -13.87 22.72
CA ASN A 222 -21.11 -12.78 22.65
C ASN A 222 -19.86 -13.22 21.86
N TYR A 223 -20.02 -13.40 20.54
CA TYR A 223 -19.00 -13.98 19.65
C TYR A 223 -17.80 -13.06 19.38
N THR A 224 -17.96 -11.74 19.48
CA THR A 224 -16.87 -10.77 19.24
C THR A 224 -16.26 -10.22 20.53
N GLY A 225 -16.95 -10.41 21.66
CA GLY A 225 -16.62 -9.75 22.92
C GLY A 225 -17.20 -8.34 22.97
N SER A 226 -17.22 -7.75 24.16
CA SER A 226 -17.75 -6.40 24.35
C SER A 226 -16.79 -5.33 23.81
N TYR A 227 -17.33 -4.38 23.05
CA TYR A 227 -16.56 -3.27 22.46
C TYR A 227 -15.84 -2.43 23.50
N SER A 228 -14.67 -1.91 23.12
CA SER A 228 -13.96 -0.83 23.79
C SER A 228 -14.76 0.47 23.80
N GLY A 229 -14.20 1.50 24.42
CA GLY A 229 -14.60 2.87 24.08
C GLY A 229 -14.40 3.17 22.60
N THR A 230 -15.02 4.23 22.12
CA THR A 230 -14.96 4.64 20.70
C THR A 230 -13.92 5.73 20.50
N ALA A 231 -13.03 5.55 19.52
CA ALA A 231 -12.22 6.65 19.00
C ALA A 231 -12.86 7.20 17.72
N SER A 232 -12.82 8.52 17.56
CA SER A 232 -13.30 9.21 16.36
C SER A 232 -12.12 9.80 15.61
N ILE A 233 -11.96 9.44 14.35
CA ILE A 233 -10.86 9.90 13.50
C ILE A 233 -11.35 10.30 12.11
N LYS A 234 -10.55 11.11 11.43
CA LYS A 234 -10.63 11.33 9.99
C LYS A 234 -9.35 10.75 9.40
N PRO A 235 -9.41 9.67 8.61
CA PRO A 235 -8.20 9.08 8.01
C PRO A 235 -7.48 10.11 7.14
N GLU A 236 -6.16 9.94 7.04
CA GLU A 236 -5.38 10.78 6.14
C GLU A 236 -5.78 10.46 4.70
N VAL A 237 -6.04 11.50 3.90
CA VAL A 237 -6.32 11.31 2.48
C VAL A 237 -4.99 11.02 1.81
N VAL A 238 -4.76 9.75 1.48
CA VAL A 238 -3.69 9.40 0.56
C VAL A 238 -4.30 9.52 -0.83
N PRO A 239 -3.89 10.52 -1.63
CA PRO A 239 -4.42 10.62 -2.98
C PRO A 239 -4.11 9.30 -3.69
N VAL A 240 -5.17 8.55 -4.05
CA VAL A 240 -5.00 7.51 -5.07
C VAL A 240 -4.45 8.23 -6.27
N VAL A 241 -3.37 7.70 -6.82
CA VAL A 241 -2.79 8.21 -8.05
C VAL A 241 -3.77 7.85 -9.17
N THR A 242 -4.80 8.70 -9.29
CA THR A 242 -5.97 8.52 -10.15
C THR A 242 -5.71 9.03 -11.56
N GLY A 243 -4.63 9.79 -11.76
CA GLY A 243 -4.15 10.06 -13.10
C GLY A 243 -3.49 8.81 -13.62
N THR A 244 -4.05 8.27 -14.69
CA THR A 244 -3.35 7.25 -15.45
C THR A 244 -2.41 7.92 -16.45
N ALA A 245 -1.21 7.40 -16.58
CA ALA A 245 -0.24 7.76 -17.59
C ALA A 245 -0.19 6.72 -18.71
N SER A 246 0.33 7.11 -19.86
CA SER A 246 0.81 6.17 -20.87
C SER A 246 2.32 6.25 -20.96
N LEU A 247 2.97 5.11 -21.15
CA LEU A 247 4.41 5.03 -21.39
C LEU A 247 4.66 4.34 -22.72
N SER A 248 5.54 4.88 -23.56
CA SER A 248 5.94 4.23 -24.82
C SER A 248 7.40 4.42 -25.17
N GLY A 249 7.90 3.46 -25.96
CA GLY A 249 9.29 3.44 -26.39
C GLY A 249 9.56 2.44 -27.49
N GLN A 250 10.85 2.23 -27.75
CA GLN A 250 11.33 1.31 -28.75
C GLN A 250 12.61 0.60 -28.28
N LEU A 251 12.75 -0.66 -28.71
CA LEU A 251 13.99 -1.40 -28.62
C LEU A 251 14.55 -1.58 -30.04
N LEU A 252 15.77 -1.12 -30.27
CA LEU A 252 16.47 -1.20 -31.54
C LEU A 252 17.72 -2.08 -31.41
N PHE A 253 18.09 -2.75 -32.49
CA PHE A 253 19.34 -3.51 -32.58
C PHE A 253 20.07 -3.19 -33.88
N LEU A 254 21.39 -3.38 -33.88
CA LEU A 254 22.20 -3.30 -35.10
C LEU A 254 21.85 -4.47 -36.00
N ASP A 255 21.43 -4.20 -37.23
CA ASP A 255 21.01 -5.26 -38.14
C ASP A 255 22.19 -6.12 -38.63
N ALA A 256 21.87 -7.22 -39.32
CA ALA A 256 22.87 -8.15 -39.83
C ALA A 256 23.76 -7.55 -40.94
N THR A 257 23.33 -6.47 -41.58
CA THR A 257 24.07 -5.76 -42.63
C THR A 257 25.00 -4.68 -42.06
N GLN A 258 24.87 -4.35 -40.77
CA GLN A 258 25.63 -3.36 -40.02
C GLN A 258 25.60 -1.96 -40.65
N ASP A 259 24.59 -1.67 -41.46
CA ASP A 259 24.39 -0.39 -42.15
C ASP A 259 23.22 0.42 -41.58
N GLY A 260 22.47 -0.15 -40.61
CA GLY A 260 21.36 0.52 -39.95
C GLY A 260 20.94 -0.08 -38.61
N PHE A 261 19.84 0.47 -38.09
CA PHE A 261 19.16 0.00 -36.89
C PHE A 261 17.79 -0.56 -37.26
N SER A 262 17.46 -1.73 -36.73
CA SER A 262 16.15 -2.37 -36.89
C SER A 262 15.46 -2.51 -35.54
N GLY A 263 14.12 -2.57 -35.54
CA GLY A 263 13.35 -2.82 -34.32
C GLY A 263 13.48 -4.25 -33.83
N TYR A 264 13.83 -4.43 -32.56
CA TYR A 264 13.87 -5.75 -31.94
C TYR A 264 12.45 -6.17 -31.55
N ASN A 265 11.94 -7.21 -32.20
CA ASN A 265 10.58 -7.70 -32.01
C ASN A 265 10.55 -8.88 -31.02
N GLY A 266 9.46 -9.00 -30.24
CA GLY A 266 9.26 -10.13 -29.33
C GLY A 266 10.04 -10.08 -28.01
N ALA A 267 10.66 -8.95 -27.67
CA ALA A 267 11.23 -8.75 -26.34
C ALA A 267 10.10 -8.60 -25.32
N THR A 268 10.23 -9.22 -24.14
CA THR A 268 9.24 -9.04 -23.07
C THR A 268 9.55 -7.76 -22.32
N VAL A 269 8.57 -6.86 -22.25
CA VAL A 269 8.65 -5.59 -21.53
C VAL A 269 7.76 -5.68 -20.29
N THR A 270 8.27 -5.31 -19.13
CA THR A 270 7.55 -5.28 -17.86
C THR A 270 7.73 -3.93 -17.18
N LEU A 271 6.67 -3.48 -16.52
CA LEU A 271 6.70 -2.31 -15.65
C LEU A 271 6.54 -2.78 -14.21
N ILE A 272 7.51 -2.44 -13.37
CA ILE A 272 7.61 -2.89 -11.97
C ILE A 272 7.48 -1.66 -11.08
N ASP A 273 6.57 -1.69 -10.10
CA ASP A 273 6.39 -0.59 -9.14
C ASP A 273 7.53 -0.50 -8.11
N ALA A 274 7.47 0.53 -7.26
CA ALA A 274 8.45 0.75 -6.19
C ALA A 274 8.45 -0.35 -5.12
N GLN A 275 7.37 -1.13 -5.01
CA GLN A 275 7.24 -2.27 -4.09
C GLN A 275 7.77 -3.58 -4.70
N GLY A 276 8.18 -3.56 -5.97
CA GLY A 276 8.69 -4.72 -6.69
C GLY A 276 7.62 -5.58 -7.36
N ASN A 277 6.37 -5.13 -7.42
CA ASN A 277 5.30 -5.85 -8.11
C ASN A 277 5.29 -5.50 -9.61
N VAL A 278 5.01 -6.50 -10.45
CA VAL A 278 4.75 -6.27 -11.87
C VAL A 278 3.35 -5.66 -12.02
N VAL A 279 3.29 -4.42 -12.51
CA VAL A 279 2.04 -3.67 -12.72
C VAL A 279 1.49 -3.88 -14.13
N ALA A 280 2.38 -4.03 -15.12
CA ALA A 280 2.00 -4.32 -16.49
C ALA A 280 3.10 -5.08 -17.23
N SER A 281 2.72 -5.83 -18.27
CA SER A 281 3.65 -6.46 -19.20
C SER A 281 3.12 -6.43 -20.63
N THR A 282 4.02 -6.28 -21.59
CA THR A 282 3.75 -6.30 -23.03
C THR A 282 4.95 -6.90 -23.78
N THR A 283 4.87 -7.01 -25.10
CA THR A 283 5.99 -7.42 -25.95
C THR A 283 6.27 -6.36 -27.00
N THR A 284 7.53 -6.19 -27.41
CA THR A 284 7.86 -5.30 -28.53
C THR A 284 7.21 -5.78 -29.82
N SER A 285 6.68 -4.82 -30.60
CA SER A 285 5.88 -5.02 -31.81
C SER A 285 6.52 -6.00 -32.80
N ASP A 286 5.72 -6.77 -33.53
CA ASP A 286 6.15 -7.66 -34.62
C ASP A 286 6.26 -6.97 -35.99
N THR A 287 5.94 -5.67 -36.07
CA THR A 287 5.95 -4.89 -37.31
C THR A 287 7.33 -4.37 -37.73
N GLY A 288 8.40 -4.76 -37.03
CA GLY A 288 9.78 -4.39 -37.34
C GLY A 288 10.24 -3.06 -36.74
N THR A 289 9.40 -2.40 -35.94
CA THR A 289 9.69 -1.12 -35.29
C THR A 289 10.26 -1.27 -33.88
N GLY A 290 10.12 -2.45 -33.25
CA GLY A 290 10.54 -2.67 -31.87
C GLY A 290 9.77 -1.83 -30.84
N PHE A 291 8.62 -1.27 -31.24
CA PHE A 291 7.80 -0.38 -30.42
C PHE A 291 7.10 -1.13 -29.29
N PHE A 292 6.97 -0.50 -28.12
CA PHE A 292 6.13 -0.97 -27.03
C PHE A 292 5.37 0.19 -26.38
N GLN A 293 4.22 -0.12 -25.81
CA GLN A 293 3.37 0.86 -25.12
C GLN A 293 2.64 0.22 -23.94
N PHE A 294 2.51 1.00 -22.88
CA PHE A 294 1.59 0.78 -21.78
C PHE A 294 0.60 1.93 -21.74
N ASP A 295 -0.68 1.60 -21.66
CA ASP A 295 -1.73 2.57 -21.46
C ASP A 295 -2.35 2.42 -20.09
N SER A 296 -2.92 3.51 -19.60
CA SER A 296 -3.67 3.55 -18.35
C SER A 296 -2.86 3.07 -17.12
N VAL A 297 -1.55 3.34 -17.10
CA VAL A 297 -0.65 3.01 -15.99
C VAL A 297 -0.91 3.98 -14.84
N PRO A 298 -1.17 3.53 -13.60
CA PRO A 298 -1.27 4.45 -12.47
C PRO A 298 -0.03 5.35 -12.38
N ALA A 299 -0.18 6.63 -12.09
CA ALA A 299 1.01 7.44 -11.88
C ALA A 299 1.81 6.95 -10.66
N GLY A 300 3.13 7.14 -10.69
CA GLY A 300 4.06 6.54 -9.75
C GLY A 300 5.46 6.43 -10.31
N THR A 301 6.36 5.86 -9.51
CA THR A 301 7.75 5.59 -9.91
C THR A 301 7.93 4.12 -10.22
N TYR A 302 8.55 3.83 -11.36
CA TYR A 302 8.64 2.49 -11.92
C TYR A 302 10.06 2.12 -12.35
N THR A 303 10.28 0.81 -12.44
CA THR A 303 11.34 0.21 -13.25
C THR A 303 10.74 -0.34 -14.53
N LEU A 304 11.19 0.20 -15.67
CA LEU A 304 10.92 -0.35 -16.99
C LEU A 304 11.97 -1.41 -17.27
N SER A 305 11.57 -2.66 -17.43
CA SER A 305 12.45 -3.79 -17.66
C SER A 305 12.12 -4.46 -18.99
N ILE A 306 13.13 -4.73 -19.80
CA ILE A 306 13.02 -5.40 -21.10
C ILE A 306 13.95 -6.60 -21.06
N THR A 307 13.40 -7.79 -21.27
CA THR A 307 14.15 -9.04 -21.27
C THR A 307 14.23 -9.60 -22.68
N VAL A 308 15.46 -9.91 -23.11
CA VAL A 308 15.79 -10.47 -24.41
C VAL A 308 16.64 -11.75 -24.25
N PRO A 309 16.41 -12.80 -25.05
CA PRO A 309 17.27 -13.98 -25.07
C PRO A 309 18.67 -13.68 -25.63
N GLY A 310 19.70 -14.31 -25.05
CA GLY A 310 21.10 -14.15 -25.46
C GLY A 310 21.86 -13.12 -24.60
N THR A 311 23.04 -12.73 -25.07
CA THR A 311 23.91 -11.77 -24.39
C THR A 311 23.97 -10.46 -25.16
N TRP A 312 23.36 -9.43 -24.60
CA TRP A 312 23.25 -8.11 -25.23
C TRP A 312 23.86 -7.03 -24.34
N THR A 313 24.32 -5.94 -24.94
CA THR A 313 24.62 -4.71 -24.21
C THR A 313 23.96 -3.51 -24.85
N ILE A 314 23.74 -2.47 -24.04
CA ILE A 314 23.32 -1.15 -24.53
C ILE A 314 24.52 -0.46 -25.20
N GLN A 315 24.35 -0.01 -26.45
CA GLN A 315 25.28 0.87 -27.16
C GLN A 315 24.81 2.32 -27.18
N GLY A 316 23.50 2.54 -27.00
CA GLY A 316 22.94 3.87 -26.87
C GLY A 316 21.59 3.81 -26.17
N ASP A 317 21.31 4.81 -25.37
CA ASP A 317 20.05 4.97 -24.67
C ASP A 317 19.53 6.39 -24.77
N THR A 318 18.22 6.51 -24.68
CA THR A 318 17.53 7.79 -24.51
C THR A 318 16.42 7.55 -23.51
N ALA A 319 16.56 8.15 -22.33
CA ALA A 319 15.49 8.18 -21.36
C ALA A 319 14.32 9.01 -21.92
N GLY A 320 13.10 8.52 -21.72
CA GLY A 320 11.90 9.24 -22.14
C GLY A 320 11.58 10.43 -21.25
N SER A 321 10.45 11.08 -21.50
CA SER A 321 10.01 12.26 -20.74
C SER A 321 9.71 12.03 -19.25
N GLY A 322 9.58 10.76 -18.82
CA GLY A 322 9.53 10.38 -17.41
C GLY A 322 10.90 10.22 -16.74
N GLY A 323 11.99 10.51 -17.45
CA GLY A 323 13.37 10.33 -16.98
C GLY A 323 13.74 8.86 -16.80
N GLY A 324 14.73 8.63 -15.94
CA GLY A 324 15.22 7.31 -15.55
C GLY A 324 16.69 7.09 -15.90
N THR A 325 17.28 6.10 -15.25
CA THR A 325 18.69 5.70 -15.45
C THR A 325 18.74 4.31 -16.07
N SER A 326 19.46 4.17 -17.19
CA SER A 326 19.55 2.90 -17.89
C SER A 326 20.36 1.87 -17.11
N PHE A 327 20.02 0.59 -17.31
CA PHE A 327 20.75 -0.52 -16.73
C PHE A 327 20.85 -1.70 -17.70
N THR A 328 21.80 -2.60 -17.43
CA THR A 328 21.96 -3.88 -18.14
C THR A 328 22.38 -4.94 -17.13
N ASN A 329 21.73 -6.10 -17.16
CA ASN A 329 22.07 -7.27 -16.39
C ASN A 329 21.98 -8.51 -17.27
N THR A 330 22.92 -9.44 -17.17
CA THR A 330 22.90 -10.71 -17.91
C THR A 330 22.86 -11.85 -16.91
N GLY A 331 21.97 -12.81 -17.14
CA GLY A 331 21.77 -13.97 -16.27
C GLY A 331 21.23 -15.16 -17.06
N GLU A 332 20.64 -16.10 -16.33
CA GLU A 332 20.03 -17.30 -16.89
C GLU A 332 18.55 -17.34 -16.53
N ASP A 333 17.71 -17.80 -17.46
CA ASP A 333 16.31 -18.09 -17.19
C ASP A 333 16.14 -19.42 -16.43
N SER A 334 14.90 -19.76 -16.06
CA SER A 334 14.58 -21.00 -15.34
C SER A 334 14.85 -22.29 -16.14
N SER A 335 15.11 -22.16 -17.45
CA SER A 335 15.48 -23.26 -18.34
C SER A 335 17.00 -23.33 -18.58
N GLY A 336 17.78 -22.45 -17.94
CA GLY A 336 19.23 -22.37 -18.10
C GLY A 336 19.68 -21.65 -19.38
N ASN A 337 18.78 -20.95 -20.08
CA ASN A 337 19.16 -20.16 -21.25
C ASN A 337 19.67 -18.79 -20.81
N THR A 338 20.72 -18.29 -21.46
CA THR A 338 21.20 -16.93 -21.23
C THR A 338 20.16 -15.89 -21.64
N VAL A 339 19.91 -14.93 -20.77
CA VAL A 339 19.01 -13.79 -20.99
C VAL A 339 19.69 -12.49 -20.54
N THR A 340 19.42 -11.41 -21.26
CA THR A 340 19.80 -10.06 -20.86
C THR A 340 18.55 -9.27 -20.51
N THR A 341 18.55 -8.68 -19.32
CA THR A 341 17.57 -7.69 -18.89
C THR A 341 18.18 -6.30 -18.96
N ILE A 342 17.55 -5.43 -19.73
CA ILE A 342 17.91 -4.02 -19.88
C ILE A 342 16.72 -3.15 -19.51
N GLY A 343 16.91 -1.85 -19.34
CA GLY A 343 15.78 -0.98 -19.07
C GLY A 343 16.17 0.33 -18.43
N PHE A 344 15.21 0.95 -17.74
CA PHE A 344 15.40 2.18 -16.98
C PHE A 344 14.82 2.04 -15.56
N THR A 345 15.57 2.44 -14.55
CA THR A 345 15.08 2.62 -13.18
C THR A 345 14.65 4.05 -12.94
N ASN A 346 13.85 4.30 -11.91
CA ASN A 346 13.38 5.63 -11.51
C ASN A 346 12.60 6.37 -12.62
N VAL A 347 11.79 5.63 -13.38
CA VAL A 347 10.89 6.21 -14.38
C VAL A 347 9.69 6.80 -13.64
N VAL A 348 9.51 8.12 -13.71
CA VAL A 348 8.42 8.82 -13.02
C VAL A 348 7.28 9.08 -14.00
N LEU A 349 6.12 8.51 -13.70
CA LEU A 349 4.87 8.75 -14.41
C LEU A 349 4.00 9.67 -13.56
N GLY A 350 3.72 10.88 -14.07
CA GLY A 350 2.81 11.83 -13.44
C GLY A 350 1.36 11.60 -13.82
N ASN A 351 0.42 12.18 -13.06
CA ASN A 351 -1.01 12.11 -13.37
C ASN A 351 -1.30 12.65 -14.79
N ASP A 352 -2.06 11.90 -15.58
CA ASP A 352 -2.41 12.22 -16.98
C ASP A 352 -1.19 12.49 -17.88
N ALA A 353 -0.01 12.00 -17.48
CA ALA A 353 1.22 12.21 -18.24
C ALA A 353 1.36 11.19 -19.38
N THR A 354 1.93 11.63 -20.49
CA THR A 354 2.41 10.70 -21.54
C THR A 354 3.93 10.68 -21.51
N ALA A 355 4.50 9.61 -20.98
CA ALA A 355 5.93 9.37 -20.94
C ALA A 355 6.37 8.70 -22.24
N THR A 356 7.00 9.44 -23.15
CA THR A 356 7.38 8.94 -24.48
C THR A 356 8.87 9.10 -24.73
N GLY A 357 9.37 8.42 -25.75
CA GLY A 357 10.75 8.59 -26.22
C GLY A 357 11.78 7.69 -25.54
N TYR A 358 11.34 6.67 -24.77
CA TYR A 358 12.25 5.64 -24.28
C TYR A 358 12.83 4.88 -25.47
N SER A 359 14.15 4.91 -25.63
CA SER A 359 14.83 4.23 -26.73
C SER A 359 16.08 3.53 -26.20
N LEU A 360 16.24 2.25 -26.53
CA LEU A 360 17.45 1.48 -26.25
C LEU A 360 17.97 0.91 -27.56
N LEU A 361 19.25 1.10 -27.83
CA LEU A 361 20.00 0.48 -28.90
C LEU A 361 20.88 -0.61 -28.31
N ILE A 362 20.68 -1.85 -28.73
CA ILE A 362 21.44 -3.01 -28.27
C ILE A 362 22.28 -3.66 -29.36
N VAL A 363 23.38 -4.30 -28.93
CA VAL A 363 24.22 -5.16 -29.78
C VAL A 363 24.44 -6.50 -29.10
N ASN A 364 24.51 -7.53 -29.91
CA ASN A 364 24.79 -8.91 -29.50
C ASN A 364 26.30 -9.15 -29.52
N PHE A 365 26.80 -9.96 -28.59
CA PHE A 365 28.22 -10.33 -28.48
C PHE A 365 28.47 -11.82 -28.70
#